data_AF-A0A8T4N2D3-F1
#
_entry.id   AF-A0A8T4N2D3-F1
#
_cell.length_a   1.000
_cell.length_b   1.000
_cell.length_c   1.000
_cell.angle_alpha   90.00
_cell.angle_beta   90.00
_cell.angle_gamma   90.00
#
_symmetry.space_group_name_H-M   'P 1'
#
loop_
_entity.id
_entity.type
_entity.pdbx_description
1 polymer ?
#
loop_
_entity_poly.entity_id
_entity_poly.type
_entity_poly.pdbx_seq_one_letter_code
_entity_poly.pdbx_strand_id
1 'polypeptide(L)'
;MAKKENVKKVKEEKDSKKLTQEEYEKKVRGLEKEGLTSEKIGQKLRDTGIHPKEYSGKISSILGNSYINPDLKNVEAKLERIGNHNKKNKQDKRAEREKNRVFAQLRKLKKYLGIEVR
;
A
#
# COMPACT_ATOMS: atom_id res chain seq x y z
N MET A 1 -1.67 -3.28 44.85
CA MET A 1 -1.96 -2.71 43.52
C MET A 1 -1.19 -3.52 42.48
N ALA A 2 -1.91 -4.02 41.48
CA ALA A 2 -1.59 -5.22 40.71
C ALA A 2 -0.40 -5.07 39.75
N LYS A 3 0.40 -6.15 39.68
CA LYS A 3 1.48 -6.38 38.73
C LYS A 3 0.89 -6.44 37.31
N LYS A 4 1.37 -5.59 36.39
CA LYS A 4 1.02 -5.70 34.96
C LYS A 4 1.78 -6.88 34.36
N GLU A 5 1.05 -7.97 34.15
CA GLU A 5 1.52 -9.14 33.42
C GLU A 5 1.84 -8.77 31.97
N ASN A 6 3.10 -8.99 31.61
CA ASN A 6 3.63 -8.84 30.27
C ASN A 6 3.11 -10.02 29.44
N VAL A 7 2.02 -9.82 28.70
CA VAL A 7 1.49 -10.81 27.76
C VAL A 7 2.49 -10.95 26.61
N LYS A 8 3.48 -11.83 26.80
CA LYS A 8 4.30 -12.37 25.71
C LYS A 8 3.36 -13.12 24.77
N LYS A 9 2.97 -12.47 23.67
CA LYS A 9 2.42 -13.17 22.50
C LYS A 9 3.48 -14.17 22.04
N VAL A 10 3.23 -15.43 22.35
CA VAL A 10 3.95 -16.59 21.83
C VAL A 10 3.88 -16.49 20.30
N LYS A 11 5.01 -16.17 19.68
CA LYS A 11 5.18 -16.36 18.24
C LYS A 11 5.29 -17.86 18.05
N GLU A 12 4.23 -18.46 17.54
CA GLU A 12 4.32 -19.78 16.93
C GLU A 12 5.36 -19.70 15.82
N GLU A 13 6.51 -20.34 16.04
CA GLU A 13 7.45 -20.66 14.98
C GLU A 13 6.75 -21.69 14.09
N LYS A 14 6.04 -21.20 13.07
CA LYS A 14 5.60 -22.04 11.97
C LYS A 14 6.83 -22.39 11.17
N ASP A 15 7.25 -23.64 11.26
CA ASP A 15 8.25 -24.25 10.40
C ASP A 15 7.99 -23.87 8.93
N SER A 16 8.73 -22.88 8.46
CA SER A 16 8.61 -22.36 7.11
C SER A 16 9.23 -23.37 6.17
N LYS A 17 8.40 -24.22 5.55
CA LYS A 17 8.76 -24.74 4.22
C LYS A 17 8.99 -23.52 3.35
N LYS A 18 10.27 -23.18 3.14
CA LYS A 18 10.67 -22.08 2.26
C LYS A 18 10.04 -22.37 0.90
N LEU A 19 9.15 -21.49 0.45
CA LEU A 19 8.61 -21.59 -0.91
C LEU A 19 9.78 -21.50 -1.88
N THR A 20 9.64 -22.15 -3.03
CA THR A 20 10.53 -21.88 -4.15
C THR A 20 10.25 -20.48 -4.69
N GLN A 21 11.25 -19.89 -5.37
CA GLN A 21 11.12 -18.55 -5.97
C GLN A 21 9.93 -18.48 -6.94
N GLU A 22 9.69 -19.54 -7.71
CA GLU A 22 8.58 -19.63 -8.66
C GLU A 22 7.20 -19.61 -7.96
N GLU A 23 7.07 -20.30 -6.82
CA GLU A 23 5.84 -20.31 -6.05
C GLU A 23 5.55 -18.93 -5.42
N TYR A 24 6.61 -18.22 -5.02
CA TYR A 24 6.50 -16.84 -4.54
C TYR A 24 5.98 -15.91 -5.63
N GLU A 25 6.55 -15.97 -6.84
CA GLU A 25 6.09 -15.17 -7.97
C GLU A 25 4.65 -15.50 -8.38
N LYS A 26 4.27 -16.78 -8.37
CA LYS A 26 2.89 -17.21 -8.61
C LYS A 26 1.94 -16.64 -7.56
N LYS A 27 2.31 -16.63 -6.27
CA LYS A 27 1.50 -16.01 -5.21
C LYS A 27 1.36 -14.50 -5.39
N VAL A 28 2.45 -13.81 -5.74
CA VAL A 28 2.44 -12.36 -6.01
C VAL A 28 1.48 -12.05 -7.16
N ARG A 29 1.57 -12.78 -8.29
CA ARG A 29 0.64 -12.64 -9.42
C ARG A 29 -0.79 -13.05 -9.08
N GLY A 30 -0.99 -13.98 -8.14
CA GLY A 30 -2.32 -14.32 -7.63
C GLY A 30 -2.95 -13.16 -6.87
N LEU A 31 -2.20 -12.54 -5.96
CA LEU A 31 -2.64 -11.39 -5.16
C LEU A 31 -2.84 -10.12 -6.01
N GLU A 32 -2.12 -10.01 -7.12
CA GLU A 32 -2.34 -8.96 -8.12
C GLU A 32 -3.72 -9.06 -8.77
N LYS A 33 -4.18 -10.27 -9.11
CA LYS A 33 -5.51 -10.48 -9.71
C LYS A 33 -6.65 -10.07 -8.76
N GLU A 34 -6.40 -10.02 -7.46
CA GLU A 34 -7.33 -9.46 -6.46
C GLU A 34 -7.38 -7.91 -6.49
N GLY A 35 -6.58 -7.25 -7.33
CA GLY A 35 -6.55 -5.80 -7.48
C GLY A 35 -5.78 -5.05 -6.39
N LEU A 36 -4.94 -5.78 -5.64
CA LEU A 36 -4.13 -5.22 -4.56
C LEU A 36 -2.92 -4.44 -5.09
N THR A 37 -2.53 -3.40 -4.36
CA THR A 37 -1.28 -2.69 -4.63
C THR A 37 -0.08 -3.43 -4.04
N SER A 38 1.11 -3.18 -4.58
CA SER A 38 2.37 -3.76 -4.12
C SER A 38 2.60 -3.67 -2.59
N GLU A 39 2.24 -2.55 -1.96
CA GLU A 39 2.28 -2.37 -0.50
C GLU A 39 1.40 -3.40 0.23
N LYS A 40 0.16 -3.57 -0.24
CA LYS A 40 -0.81 -4.51 0.34
C LYS A 40 -0.46 -5.96 0.06
N ILE A 41 0.08 -6.24 -1.13
CA ILE A 41 0.64 -7.56 -1.47
C ILE A 41 1.75 -7.91 -0.48
N GLY A 42 2.69 -6.98 -0.24
CA GLY A 42 3.77 -7.18 0.72
C GLY A 42 3.28 -7.44 2.15
N GLN A 43 2.24 -6.73 2.59
CA GLN A 43 1.62 -6.96 3.89
C GLN A 43 0.96 -8.34 3.98
N LYS A 44 0.11 -8.71 3.00
CA LYS A 44 -0.54 -10.03 2.97
C LYS A 44 0.47 -11.17 2.97
N LEU A 45 1.57 -11.04 2.23
CA LEU A 45 2.64 -12.04 2.22
C LEU A 45 3.24 -12.22 3.62
N ARG A 46 3.55 -11.12 4.31
CA ARG A 46 4.04 -11.16 5.70
C ARG A 46 3.03 -11.78 6.66
N ASP A 47 1.74 -11.45 6.52
CA ASP A 47 0.68 -12.02 7.35
C ASP A 47 0.56 -13.54 7.17
N THR A 48 0.87 -14.05 5.97
CA THR A 48 0.95 -15.50 5.69
C THR A 48 2.27 -16.16 6.09
N GLY A 49 3.21 -15.40 6.66
CA GLY A 49 4.52 -15.90 7.09
C GLY A 49 5.60 -15.90 5.99
N ILE A 50 5.32 -15.33 4.82
CA ILE A 50 6.27 -15.25 3.69
C ILE A 50 6.93 -13.87 3.73
N HIS A 51 8.23 -13.81 4.06
CA HIS A 51 8.93 -12.52 4.10
C HIS A 51 9.51 -12.18 2.71
N PRO A 52 9.12 -11.05 2.07
CA PRO A 52 9.64 -10.66 0.75
C PRO A 52 11.15 -10.45 0.65
N LYS A 53 11.89 -10.50 1.77
CA LYS A 53 13.36 -10.33 1.82
C LYS A 53 14.08 -11.66 1.54
N GLU A 54 13.37 -12.77 1.71
CA GLU A 54 13.90 -14.12 1.51
C GLU A 54 13.94 -14.51 0.02
N TYR A 55 13.27 -13.71 -0.83
CA TYR A 55 13.11 -13.94 -2.26
C TYR A 55 13.83 -12.85 -3.05
N SER A 56 14.25 -13.19 -4.27
CA SER A 56 14.91 -12.23 -5.15
C SER A 56 13.89 -11.36 -5.88
N GLY A 57 14.24 -10.09 -6.09
CA GLY A 57 13.43 -9.15 -6.86
C GLY A 57 12.40 -8.36 -6.03
N LYS A 58 12.10 -7.14 -6.50
CA LYS A 58 11.05 -6.30 -5.91
C LYS A 58 9.68 -6.75 -6.41
N ILE A 59 8.65 -6.65 -5.58
CA ILE A 59 7.26 -6.89 -5.99
C ILE A 59 6.90 -6.04 -7.22
N SER A 60 7.37 -4.78 -7.29
CA SER A 60 7.19 -3.93 -8.47
C SER A 60 7.77 -4.52 -9.76
N SER A 61 8.92 -5.19 -9.66
CA SER A 61 9.58 -5.85 -10.80
C SER A 61 8.84 -7.12 -11.22
N ILE A 62 8.27 -7.87 -10.26
CA ILE A 62 7.49 -9.09 -10.52
C ILE A 62 6.16 -8.75 -11.24
N LEU A 63 5.55 -7.61 -10.89
CA LEU A 63 4.30 -7.13 -11.49
C LEU A 63 4.50 -6.47 -12.87
N GLY A 64 5.69 -5.91 -13.13
CA GLY A 64 6.03 -5.31 -14.42
C GLY A 64 5.04 -4.21 -14.86
N ASN A 65 4.39 -4.42 -16.01
CA ASN A 65 3.49 -3.43 -16.62
C ASN A 65 2.19 -3.22 -15.85
N SER A 66 1.78 -4.18 -15.05
CA SER A 66 0.57 -4.11 -14.24
C SER A 66 0.80 -3.39 -12.91
N TYR A 67 2.04 -2.98 -12.63
CA TYR A 67 2.39 -2.25 -11.42
C TYR A 67 1.75 -0.86 -11.40
N ILE A 68 0.86 -0.66 -10.44
CA ILE A 68 0.33 0.66 -10.09
C ILE A 68 1.10 1.18 -8.88
N ASN A 69 1.61 2.42 -8.98
CA ASN A 69 2.28 3.07 -7.86
C ASN A 69 1.27 3.25 -6.69
N PRO A 70 1.52 2.63 -5.52
CA PRO A 70 0.59 2.67 -4.39
C PRO A 70 0.40 4.10 -3.86
N ASP A 71 1.45 4.91 -3.85
CA ASP A 71 1.39 6.30 -3.36
C ASP A 71 0.48 7.14 -4.24
N LEU A 72 0.58 6.97 -5.57
CA LEU A 72 -0.29 7.66 -6.52
C LEU A 72 -1.75 7.29 -6.28
N LYS A 73 -2.08 5.99 -6.24
CA LYS A 73 -3.45 5.50 -6.01
C LYS A 73 -4.02 5.99 -4.66
N ASN A 74 -3.20 5.96 -3.60
CA ASN A 74 -3.62 6.36 -2.26
C ASN A 74 -3.88 7.88 -2.16
N VAL A 75 -3.02 8.70 -2.77
CA VAL A 75 -3.17 10.16 -2.77
C VAL A 75 -4.37 10.59 -3.63
N GLU A 76 -4.60 9.92 -4.77
CA GLU A 76 -5.79 10.15 -5.60
C GLU A 76 -7.08 9.81 -4.85
N ALA A 77 -7.15 8.63 -4.23
CA ALA A 77 -8.31 8.23 -3.43
C ALA A 77 -8.58 9.19 -2.25
N LYS A 78 -7.52 9.73 -1.63
CA LYS A 78 -7.65 10.75 -0.58
C LYS A 78 -8.20 12.06 -1.15
N LEU A 79 -7.71 12.50 -2.31
CA LEU A 79 -8.17 13.72 -2.96
C LEU A 79 -9.66 13.64 -3.33
N GLU A 80 -10.10 12.50 -3.89
CA GLU A 80 -11.51 12.27 -4.21
C GLU A 80 -12.41 12.32 -2.97
N ARG A 81 -12.00 11.67 -1.88
CA ARG A 81 -12.75 11.65 -0.63
C ARG A 81 -12.94 13.06 -0.06
N ILE A 82 -11.86 13.84 0.00
CA ILE A 82 -11.92 15.24 0.48
C ILE A 82 -12.72 16.09 -0.50
N GLY A 83 -12.55 15.90 -1.80
CA GLY A 83 -13.33 16.59 -2.82
C GLY A 83 -14.83 16.36 -2.66
N ASN A 84 -15.24 15.12 -2.43
CA ASN A 84 -16.65 14.75 -2.21
C ASN A 84 -17.20 15.32 -0.90
N HIS A 85 -16.39 15.35 0.17
CA HIS A 85 -16.78 16.00 1.42
C HIS A 85 -16.93 17.52 1.26
N ASN A 86 -15.93 18.18 0.67
CA ASN A 86 -15.92 19.63 0.48
C ASN A 86 -17.04 20.12 -0.47
N LYS A 87 -17.43 19.30 -1.46
CA LYS A 87 -18.58 19.58 -2.34
C LYS A 87 -19.88 19.72 -1.55
N LYS A 88 -20.08 18.86 -0.54
CA LYS A 88 -21.26 18.88 0.34
C LYS A 88 -21.14 19.98 1.41
N ASN A 89 -19.93 20.20 1.94
CA ASN A 89 -19.66 21.11 3.06
C ASN A 89 -18.81 22.31 2.64
N LYS A 90 -19.37 23.22 1.84
CA LYS A 90 -18.63 24.35 1.26
C LYS A 90 -18.10 25.38 2.28
N GLN A 91 -18.63 25.37 3.50
CA GLN A 91 -18.20 26.26 4.59
C GLN A 91 -16.96 25.73 5.34
N ASP A 92 -16.62 24.44 5.19
CA ASP A 92 -15.47 23.86 5.86
C ASP A 92 -14.15 24.29 5.19
N LYS A 93 -13.57 25.38 5.72
CA LYS A 93 -12.28 25.91 5.29
C LYS A 93 -11.11 24.97 5.57
N ARG A 94 -11.24 24.03 6.52
CA ARG A 94 -10.21 23.03 6.78
C ARG A 94 -10.17 22.01 5.67
N ALA A 95 -11.32 21.50 5.23
CA ALA A 95 -11.44 20.59 4.11
C ALA A 95 -10.93 21.23 2.80
N GLU A 96 -11.24 22.51 2.56
CA GLU A 96 -10.72 23.26 1.42
C GLU A 96 -9.19 23.35 1.40
N ARG A 97 -8.57 23.71 2.54
CA ARG A 97 -7.11 23.73 2.68
C ARG A 97 -6.49 22.36 2.50
N GLU A 98 -7.11 21.31 3.04
CA GLU A 98 -6.59 19.95 2.89
C GLU A 98 -6.68 19.46 1.44
N LYS A 99 -7.79 19.75 0.74
CA LYS A 99 -7.93 19.46 -0.70
C LYS A 99 -6.77 20.08 -1.49
N ASN A 100 -6.47 21.35 -1.26
CA ASN A 100 -5.39 22.06 -1.95
C ASN A 100 -4.01 21.47 -1.63
N ARG A 101 -3.77 21.09 -0.36
CA ARG A 101 -2.52 20.43 0.05
C ARG A 101 -2.34 19.07 -0.63
N VAL A 102 -3.37 18.23 -0.62
CA VAL A 102 -3.34 16.90 -1.24
C VAL A 102 -3.22 17.01 -2.76
N PHE A 103 -3.89 17.98 -3.39
CA PHE A 103 -3.73 18.27 -4.82
C PHE A 103 -2.28 18.66 -5.17
N ALA A 104 -1.65 19.53 -4.38
CA ALA A 104 -0.26 19.91 -4.59
C ALA A 104 0.70 18.72 -4.42
N GLN A 105 0.43 17.83 -3.47
CA GLN A 105 1.18 16.59 -3.29
C GLN A 105 1.04 15.68 -4.52
N LEU A 106 -0.20 15.45 -5.00
CA LEU A 106 -0.46 14.65 -6.20
C LEU A 106 0.28 15.20 -7.42
N ARG A 107 0.24 16.53 -7.62
CA ARG A 107 0.94 17.20 -8.72
C ARG A 107 2.45 16.97 -8.67
N LYS A 108 3.07 17.13 -7.49
CA LYS A 108 4.51 16.88 -7.32
C LYS A 108 4.87 15.42 -7.61
N LEU A 109 4.01 14.49 -7.18
CA LEU A 109 4.21 13.06 -7.40
C LEU A 109 4.08 12.68 -8.89
N LYS A 110 3.07 13.22 -9.59
CA LYS A 110 2.93 13.04 -11.05
C LYS A 110 4.13 13.59 -11.81
N LYS A 111 4.61 14.78 -11.43
CA LYS A 111 5.83 15.37 -11.99
C LYS A 111 7.07 14.48 -11.78
N TYR A 112 7.25 13.94 -10.58
CA TYR A 112 8.37 13.02 -10.28
C TYR A 112 8.32 11.75 -11.13
N LEU A 113 7.13 11.22 -11.39
CA LEU A 113 6.92 10.04 -12.23
C LEU A 113 6.93 10.35 -13.74
N GLY A 114 7.14 11.60 -14.16
CA GLY A 114 7.14 12.00 -15.57
C GLY A 114 5.75 11.97 -16.23
N ILE A 115 4.67 11.94 -15.45
CA ILE A 115 3.30 12.01 -15.96
C ILE A 115 2.99 13.48 -16.24
N GLU A 116 2.65 13.83 -17.48
CA GLU A 116 2.26 15.19 -17.84
C GLU A 116 1.08 15.66 -16.98
N VAL A 117 1.27 16.81 -16.34
CA VAL A 117 0.20 17.50 -15.62
C VAL A 117 -0.23 18.68 -16.48
N ARG A 118 -1.37 18.53 -17.18
CA ARG A 118 -2.08 19.66 -17.80
C ARG A 118 -2.86 20.44 -16.75
#